data_AF-A0A8S3UHE3-F1
#
_entry.id   AF-A0A8S3UHE3-F1
#
_cell.length_a   1.000
_cell.length_b   1.000
_cell.length_c   1.000
_cell.angle_alpha   90.00
_cell.angle_beta   90.00
_cell.angle_gamma   90.00
#
_symmetry.space_group_name_H-M   'P 1'
#
loop_
_entity.id
_entity.type
_entity.pdbx_description
1 polymer ?
#
loop_
_entity_poly.entity_id
_entity_poly.type
_entity_poly.pdbx_seq_one_letter_code
_entity_poly.pdbx_strand_id
1 'polypeptide(L)'
;MFSSSFIEGSKEETPLNSGKKLSHFVLFTLFVLWFDDEFSDDTVHDMLALADEYQTDDLKKRIEKFLVTSALSKSDAITSEQIILDIIEAEIVKHFKHVPGPDSVVSISIGFIEILFTCCSKARMVCAELWKQKQTYGCNAGEGLRLKIFKKRSLSSFTRRRINLLRKHLNSSDRVFRATDGSLKSSNYKSCNSPASGYRLIAIQKLQQHYHDIANHVVFCDKARDIAVRGGNMVEIISQPANYGLATTLQARCSGCQQKLSFDTSSRLETNASRHFDVNVRAVWGALASGNGLAHLNEVLATLDSPTMSQNTFTTIENEISQWWKDLLQEDFSQAIAEEKK
;
A
#
# COMPACT_ATOMS: atom_id res chain seq x y z
N MET A 1 18.98 22.20 3.01
CA MET A 1 19.76 22.49 4.23
C MET A 1 21.18 21.96 4.15
N PHE A 2 21.40 20.69 3.79
CA PHE A 2 22.74 20.07 3.83
C PHE A 2 23.60 20.15 2.55
N SER A 3 23.13 20.79 1.46
CA SER A 3 23.78 20.67 0.15
C SER A 3 24.58 21.89 -0.33
N SER A 4 24.65 23.02 0.38
CA SER A 4 25.34 24.21 -0.17
C SER A 4 25.97 25.20 0.81
N SER A 5 26.20 24.85 2.07
CA SER A 5 26.88 25.74 3.03
C SER A 5 27.58 24.99 4.16
N PHE A 6 28.45 24.03 3.81
CA PHE A 6 29.34 23.40 4.79
C PHE A 6 30.66 24.19 4.84
N ILE A 7 30.79 25.04 5.86
CA ILE A 7 32.08 25.53 6.33
C ILE A 7 32.65 24.41 7.19
N GLU A 8 33.70 23.74 6.72
CA GLU A 8 34.49 22.78 7.50
C GLU A 8 35.06 23.50 8.73
N GLY A 9 34.35 23.43 9.87
CA GLY A 9 34.84 23.99 11.13
C GLY A 9 33.80 24.37 12.17
N SER A 10 32.52 24.53 11.80
CA SER A 10 31.46 24.75 12.79
C SER A 10 30.89 23.42 13.27
N LYS A 11 30.85 23.21 14.60
CA LYS A 11 30.19 22.09 15.27
C LYS A 11 28.84 21.78 14.59
N GLU A 12 28.56 20.50 14.35
CA GLU A 12 27.40 19.95 13.61
C GLU A 12 26.02 20.21 14.27
N GLU A 13 25.89 21.25 15.08
CA GLU A 13 24.66 21.60 15.76
C GLU A 13 23.99 22.73 14.99
N THR A 14 22.87 22.43 14.34
CA THR A 14 21.99 23.49 13.83
C THR A 14 20.94 23.79 14.91
N PRO A 15 20.98 24.96 15.56
CA PRO A 15 19.98 25.29 16.57
C PRO A 15 18.60 25.38 15.94
N LEU A 16 17.63 24.66 16.53
CA LEU A 16 16.22 24.78 16.18
C LEU A 16 15.71 26.13 16.72
N ASN A 17 15.39 27.06 15.84
CA ASN A 17 14.96 28.41 16.21
C ASN A 17 13.48 28.51 16.64
N SER A 18 12.75 27.41 16.63
CA SER A 18 11.34 27.42 17.02
C SER A 18 11.24 27.18 18.52
N GLY A 19 10.61 28.10 19.26
CA GLY A 19 10.24 27.91 20.67
C GLY A 19 9.23 26.78 20.92
N LYS A 20 9.19 25.79 20.03
CA LYS A 20 8.38 24.58 20.07
C LYS A 20 9.05 23.56 20.98
N LYS A 21 8.25 22.77 21.69
CA LYS A 21 8.76 21.74 22.60
C LYS A 21 9.54 20.69 21.82
N LEU A 22 10.69 20.27 22.35
CA LEU A 22 11.53 19.20 21.78
C LEU A 22 10.73 17.91 21.52
N SER A 23 9.72 17.64 22.35
CA SER A 23 8.78 16.52 22.18
C SER A 23 8.05 16.55 20.82
N HIS A 24 7.70 17.73 20.30
CA HIS A 24 6.98 17.85 19.03
C HIS A 24 7.90 17.63 17.83
N PHE A 25 9.19 17.96 17.94
CA PHE A 25 10.18 17.69 16.91
C PHE A 25 10.56 16.20 16.84
N VAL A 26 10.67 15.54 18.01
CA VAL A 26 10.86 14.08 18.08
C VAL A 26 9.67 13.36 17.48
N LEU A 27 8.44 13.78 17.80
CA LEU A 27 7.23 13.24 17.19
C LEU A 27 7.19 13.49 15.67
N PHE A 28 7.54 14.69 15.20
CA PHE A 28 7.64 14.99 13.77
C PHE A 28 8.61 14.05 13.03
N THR A 29 9.78 13.81 13.60
CA THR A 29 10.81 12.94 13.03
C THR A 29 10.34 11.47 13.01
N LEU A 30 9.69 11.01 14.07
CA LEU A 30 9.11 9.67 14.15
C LEU A 30 7.92 9.49 13.18
N PHE A 31 7.12 10.52 12.95
CA PHE A 31 5.96 10.50 12.05
C PHE A 31 6.36 10.49 10.57
N VAL A 32 7.38 11.25 10.17
CA VAL A 32 7.91 11.20 8.80
C VAL A 32 8.45 9.81 8.47
N LEU A 33 8.93 9.09 9.47
CA LEU A 33 9.60 7.82 9.27
C LEU A 33 8.65 6.62 9.39
N TRP A 34 7.80 6.50 10.42
CA TRP A 34 7.39 5.15 10.85
C TRP A 34 5.95 4.93 11.38
N PHE A 35 5.06 5.93 11.49
CA PHE A 35 3.73 5.72 12.10
C PHE A 35 2.53 6.13 11.23
N ASP A 36 1.48 5.31 11.28
CA ASP A 36 0.19 5.51 10.59
C ASP A 36 -0.98 5.87 11.53
N ASP A 37 -0.81 5.99 12.86
CA ASP A 37 -1.96 6.15 13.76
C ASP A 37 -1.92 7.35 14.72
N GLU A 38 -3.09 8.00 14.75
CA GLU A 38 -3.68 8.95 15.71
C GLU A 38 -2.88 10.22 16.07
N PHE A 39 -3.25 11.33 15.42
CA PHE A 39 -2.93 12.68 15.90
C PHE A 39 -3.77 12.96 17.17
N SER A 40 -3.16 13.47 18.22
CA SER A 40 -3.92 14.09 19.32
C SER A 40 -4.30 15.52 18.96
N ASP A 41 -5.48 15.98 19.36
CA ASP A 41 -5.93 17.36 19.06
C ASP A 41 -4.93 18.42 19.56
N ASP A 42 -4.24 18.15 20.68
CA ASP A 42 -3.29 19.08 21.29
C ASP A 42 -1.98 19.25 20.51
N THR A 43 -1.59 18.27 19.68
CA THR A 43 -0.31 18.28 18.94
C THR A 43 -0.48 18.62 17.46
N VAL A 44 -1.70 18.56 16.94
CA VAL A 44 -1.98 18.63 15.51
C VAL A 44 -1.59 19.98 14.90
N HIS A 45 -1.81 21.09 15.63
CA HIS A 45 -1.47 22.43 15.17
C HIS A 45 0.04 22.67 15.13
N ASP A 46 0.76 22.17 16.13
CA ASP A 46 2.22 22.28 16.20
C ASP A 46 2.89 21.42 15.12
N MET A 47 2.34 20.22 14.86
CA MET A 47 2.79 19.38 13.76
C MET A 47 2.51 19.99 12.39
N LEU A 48 1.36 20.65 12.20
CA LEU A 48 1.05 21.35 10.95
C LEU A 48 2.03 22.49 10.71
N ALA A 49 2.32 23.28 11.75
CA ALA A 49 3.30 24.36 11.69
C ALA A 49 4.72 23.85 11.41
N LEU A 50 5.11 22.69 11.96
CA LEU A 50 6.39 22.05 11.63
C LEU A 50 6.40 21.53 10.19
N ALA A 51 5.31 20.91 9.73
CA ALA A 51 5.23 20.40 8.36
C ALA A 51 5.34 21.53 7.31
N ASP A 52 4.80 22.70 7.61
CA ASP A 52 4.93 23.90 6.77
C ASP A 52 6.36 24.48 6.83
N GLU A 53 6.93 24.59 8.04
CA GLU A 53 8.30 25.08 8.28
C GLU A 53 9.36 24.24 7.56
N TYR A 54 9.20 22.91 7.55
CA TYR A 54 10.12 21.97 6.92
C TYR A 54 9.68 21.50 5.52
N GLN A 55 8.63 22.10 4.94
CA GLN A 55 8.12 21.82 3.59
C GLN A 55 7.81 20.33 3.33
N THR A 56 7.25 19.62 4.31
CA THR A 56 6.84 18.22 4.17
C THR A 56 5.39 18.11 3.71
N ASP A 57 5.15 18.30 2.41
CA ASP A 57 3.81 18.34 1.79
C ASP A 57 2.92 17.13 2.09
N ASP A 58 3.50 15.93 2.16
CA ASP A 58 2.74 14.70 2.39
C ASP A 58 2.25 14.59 3.84
N LEU A 59 3.06 15.02 4.81
CA LEU A 59 2.66 15.09 6.21
C LEU A 59 1.59 16.17 6.42
N LYS A 60 1.76 17.34 5.78
CA LYS A 60 0.77 18.43 5.80
C LYS A 60 -0.60 17.95 5.33
N LYS A 61 -0.68 17.25 4.19
CA LYS A 61 -1.94 16.68 3.67
C LYS A 61 -2.56 15.64 4.61
N ARG A 62 -1.75 14.81 5.28
CA ARG A 62 -2.24 13.83 6.25
C ARG A 62 -2.87 14.53 7.47
N ILE A 63 -2.22 15.58 7.98
CA ILE A 63 -2.70 16.38 9.11
C ILE A 63 -3.99 17.12 8.73
N GLU A 64 -4.04 17.75 7.55
CA GLU A 64 -5.25 18.43 7.05
C GLU A 64 -6.42 17.46 6.92
N LYS A 65 -6.19 16.25 6.39
CA LYS A 65 -7.22 15.20 6.31
C LYS A 65 -7.72 14.79 7.69
N PHE A 66 -6.83 14.67 8.68
CA PHE A 66 -7.19 14.36 10.06
C PHE A 66 -8.08 15.46 10.66
N LEU A 67 -7.69 16.74 10.49
CA LEU A 67 -8.47 17.88 10.98
C LEU A 67 -9.90 17.91 10.40
N VAL A 68 -10.04 17.65 9.09
CA VAL A 68 -11.35 17.54 8.44
C VAL A 68 -12.16 16.38 9.04
N THR A 69 -11.54 15.23 9.27
CA THR A 69 -12.22 14.04 9.81
C THR A 69 -12.63 14.25 11.28
N SER A 70 -11.78 14.87 12.09
CA SER A 70 -12.04 15.20 13.51
C SER A 70 -13.12 16.29 13.65
N ALA A 71 -13.16 17.27 12.74
CA ALA A 71 -14.22 18.28 12.71
C ALA A 71 -15.59 17.64 12.38
N LEU A 72 -15.62 16.72 11.41
CA LEU A 72 -16.83 16.01 11.01
C LEU A 72 -17.36 15.07 12.11
N SER A 73 -16.48 14.51 12.95
CA SER A 73 -16.90 13.61 14.03
C SER A 73 -17.41 14.35 15.28
N LYS A 74 -17.02 15.62 15.49
CA LYS A 74 -17.37 16.41 16.67
C LYS A 74 -18.57 17.33 16.50
N SER A 75 -19.01 17.62 15.27
CA SER A 75 -20.14 18.53 15.02
C SER A 75 -21.46 17.78 14.88
N ASP A 76 -22.47 18.18 15.66
CA ASP A 76 -23.87 17.92 15.31
C ASP A 76 -24.17 18.54 13.93
N ALA A 77 -24.96 17.82 13.12
CA ALA A 77 -25.07 17.98 11.67
C ALA A 77 -25.44 19.39 11.13
N ILE A 78 -25.79 20.35 11.99
CA ILE A 78 -26.21 21.71 11.62
C ILE A 78 -25.07 22.73 11.77
N THR A 79 -24.13 22.51 12.70
CA THR A 79 -22.97 23.42 12.91
C THR A 79 -21.80 23.12 11.95
N SER A 80 -21.73 21.92 11.39
CA SER A 80 -20.75 21.56 10.36
C SER A 80 -20.88 22.38 9.07
N GLU A 81 -22.13 22.68 8.66
CA GLU A 81 -22.39 23.38 7.40
C GLU A 81 -21.88 24.83 7.44
N GLN A 82 -22.05 25.52 8.58
CA GLN A 82 -21.59 26.90 8.75
C GLN A 82 -20.07 26.98 8.86
N ILE A 83 -19.44 26.06 9.60
CA ILE A 83 -17.97 26.02 9.74
C ILE A 83 -17.31 25.74 8.39
N ILE A 84 -17.88 24.83 7.57
CA ILE A 84 -17.39 24.56 6.22
C ILE A 84 -17.53 25.79 5.33
N LEU A 85 -18.65 26.52 5.41
CA LEU A 85 -18.85 27.76 4.65
C LEU A 85 -17.86 28.85 5.07
N ASP A 86 -17.60 29.03 6.36
CA ASP A 86 -16.68 30.05 6.86
C ASP A 86 -15.22 29.75 6.45
N ILE A 87 -14.82 28.47 6.43
CA ILE A 87 -13.50 28.03 5.94
C ILE A 87 -13.37 28.28 4.42
N ILE A 88 -14.43 27.98 3.66
CA ILE A 88 -14.46 28.24 2.22
C ILE A 88 -14.39 29.74 1.93
N GLU A 89 -15.17 30.55 2.65
CA GLU A 89 -15.19 32.01 2.51
C GLU A 89 -13.83 32.62 2.85
N ALA A 90 -13.20 32.19 3.94
CA ALA A 90 -11.86 32.65 4.32
C ALA A 90 -10.81 32.36 3.24
N GLU A 91 -10.82 31.16 2.64
CA GLU A 91 -9.81 30.79 1.64
C GLU A 91 -10.07 31.44 0.27
N ILE A 92 -11.34 31.66 -0.08
CA ILE A 92 -11.72 32.49 -1.23
C ILE A 92 -11.24 33.94 -1.01
N VAL A 93 -11.55 34.55 0.13
CA VAL A 93 -11.17 35.95 0.45
C VAL A 93 -9.65 36.11 0.46
N LYS A 94 -8.90 35.13 0.97
CA LYS A 94 -7.44 35.10 0.97
C LYS A 94 -6.86 35.02 -0.44
N HIS A 95 -7.47 34.26 -1.34
CA HIS A 95 -7.08 34.22 -2.75
C HIS A 95 -7.44 35.49 -3.52
N PHE A 96 -8.53 36.16 -3.18
CA PHE A 96 -8.95 37.39 -3.87
C PHE A 96 -8.27 38.67 -3.35
N LYS A 97 -7.83 38.73 -2.09
CA LYS A 97 -7.13 39.90 -1.52
C LYS A 97 -5.70 40.10 -2.02
N HIS A 98 -5.13 39.15 -2.77
CA HIS A 98 -3.72 39.19 -3.22
C HIS A 98 -3.56 39.11 -4.75
N VAL A 99 -4.54 39.63 -5.50
CA VAL A 99 -4.48 39.68 -6.97
C VAL A 99 -4.09 41.08 -7.42
N PRO A 100 -2.82 41.35 -7.84
CA PRO A 100 -2.46 42.61 -8.44
C PRO A 100 -2.69 42.53 -9.97
N GLY A 101 -3.67 43.31 -10.45
CA GLY A 101 -3.80 43.67 -11.86
C GLY A 101 -4.58 42.70 -12.76
N PRO A 102 -5.02 43.19 -13.94
CA PRO A 102 -5.98 42.51 -14.82
C PRO A 102 -5.49 41.23 -15.52
N ASP A 103 -4.22 40.84 -15.36
CA ASP A 103 -3.59 39.75 -16.13
C ASP A 103 -3.22 38.49 -15.30
N SER A 104 -3.57 38.44 -14.02
CA SER A 104 -3.23 37.29 -13.16
C SER A 104 -4.19 36.10 -13.33
N VAL A 105 -3.63 34.94 -13.71
CA VAL A 105 -4.35 33.66 -13.84
C VAL A 105 -4.51 33.00 -12.47
N VAL A 106 -5.76 32.81 -12.03
CA VAL A 106 -6.07 32.08 -10.79
C VAL A 106 -6.14 30.57 -11.09
N SER A 107 -5.25 29.79 -10.48
CA SER A 107 -5.24 28.33 -10.54
C SER A 107 -5.95 27.75 -9.32
N ILE A 108 -7.23 27.37 -9.46
CA ILE A 108 -7.94 26.59 -8.43
C ILE A 108 -7.75 25.10 -8.74
N SER A 109 -7.30 24.32 -7.76
CA SER A 109 -7.10 22.88 -7.95
C SER A 109 -8.44 22.17 -8.19
N ILE A 110 -8.50 21.30 -9.21
CA ILE A 110 -9.70 20.51 -9.56
C ILE A 110 -10.17 19.64 -8.39
N GLY A 111 -9.24 19.17 -7.55
CA GLY A 111 -9.57 18.39 -6.35
C GLY A 111 -10.40 19.17 -5.32
N PHE A 112 -10.18 20.48 -5.21
CA PHE A 112 -10.99 21.34 -4.32
C PHE A 112 -12.41 21.51 -4.85
N ILE A 113 -12.57 21.61 -6.18
CA ILE A 113 -13.88 21.71 -6.85
C ILE A 113 -14.65 20.40 -6.74
N GLU A 114 -14.00 19.24 -6.87
CA GLU A 114 -14.66 17.93 -6.71
C GLU A 114 -15.14 17.71 -5.27
N ILE A 115 -14.36 18.12 -4.27
CA ILE A 115 -14.76 18.07 -2.85
C ILE A 115 -15.97 18.98 -2.60
N LEU A 116 -15.97 20.20 -3.15
CA LEU A 116 -17.11 21.13 -3.07
C LEU A 116 -18.38 20.59 -3.76
N PHE A 117 -18.24 19.89 -4.89
CA PHE A 117 -19.36 19.31 -5.63
C PHE A 117 -20.03 18.12 -4.93
N THR A 118 -19.29 17.44 -4.03
CA THR A 118 -19.75 16.22 -3.37
C THR A 118 -20.43 16.52 -2.03
N CYS A 119 -20.08 17.62 -1.36
CA CYS A 119 -20.48 17.83 0.04
C CYS A 119 -21.66 18.79 0.30
N CYS A 120 -22.13 19.63 -0.64
CA CYS A 120 -23.22 20.56 -0.32
C CYS A 120 -24.08 20.97 -1.54
N SER A 121 -25.41 20.83 -1.45
CA SER A 121 -26.35 21.25 -2.50
C SER A 121 -26.45 22.78 -2.66
N LYS A 122 -26.22 23.54 -1.57
CA LYS A 122 -26.15 25.02 -1.62
C LYS A 122 -24.88 25.53 -2.29
N ALA A 123 -23.74 24.83 -2.16
CA ALA A 123 -22.50 25.19 -2.87
C ALA A 123 -22.69 25.14 -4.39
N ARG A 124 -23.50 24.20 -4.91
CA ARG A 124 -23.90 24.17 -6.32
C ARG A 124 -24.68 25.40 -6.75
N MET A 125 -25.56 25.93 -5.89
CA MET A 125 -26.31 27.15 -6.19
C MET A 125 -25.41 28.39 -6.17
N VAL A 126 -24.48 28.50 -5.23
CA VAL A 126 -23.51 29.61 -5.17
C VAL A 126 -22.58 29.58 -6.39
N CYS A 127 -22.08 28.41 -6.78
CA CYS A 127 -21.29 28.27 -8.00
C CYS A 127 -22.10 28.58 -9.27
N ALA A 128 -23.38 28.21 -9.33
CA ALA A 128 -24.26 28.55 -10.45
C ALA A 128 -24.57 30.05 -10.53
N GLU A 129 -24.71 30.72 -9.39
CA GLU A 129 -24.98 32.16 -9.34
C GLU A 129 -23.72 32.99 -9.65
N LEU A 130 -22.54 32.55 -9.20
CA LEU A 130 -21.24 33.11 -9.62
C LEU A 130 -20.99 32.90 -11.12
N TRP A 131 -21.43 31.75 -11.67
CA TRP A 131 -21.37 31.48 -13.11
C TRP A 131 -22.32 32.39 -13.91
N LYS A 132 -23.52 32.65 -13.39
CA LYS A 132 -24.46 33.62 -13.98
C LYS A 132 -23.94 35.05 -13.91
N GLN A 133 -23.35 35.48 -12.79
CA GLN A 133 -22.72 36.79 -12.67
C GLN A 133 -21.59 36.97 -13.69
N LYS A 134 -20.77 35.94 -13.93
CA LYS A 134 -19.75 35.95 -14.99
C LYS A 134 -20.31 36.12 -16.40
N GLN A 135 -21.54 35.65 -16.66
CA GLN A 135 -22.21 35.86 -17.95
C GLN A 135 -22.87 37.24 -18.09
N THR A 136 -23.23 37.89 -16.97
CA THR A 136 -23.87 39.22 -16.98
C THR A 136 -22.86 40.37 -17.06
N TYR A 137 -21.65 40.18 -16.56
CA TYR A 137 -20.53 41.11 -16.79
C TYR A 137 -19.86 40.77 -18.13
N GLY A 138 -20.44 41.28 -19.22
CA GLY A 138 -19.93 41.10 -20.57
C GLY A 138 -18.50 41.59 -20.75
N CYS A 139 -17.55 40.66 -20.83
CA CYS A 139 -16.24 40.93 -21.41
C CYS A 139 -16.29 40.58 -22.90
N ASN A 140 -16.25 41.63 -23.72
CA ASN A 140 -16.04 41.54 -25.16
C ASN A 140 -14.75 40.76 -25.47
N ALA A 141 -14.85 39.92 -26.51
CA ALA A 141 -13.76 39.14 -27.04
C ALA A 141 -12.58 40.02 -27.47
N GLY A 142 -11.43 39.82 -26.84
CA GLY A 142 -10.16 40.43 -27.22
C GLY A 142 -9.03 39.76 -26.45
N GLU A 143 -8.44 38.74 -27.08
CA GLU A 143 -7.12 38.15 -26.82
C GLU A 143 -6.83 37.50 -25.43
N GLY A 144 -6.43 36.22 -25.47
CA GLY A 144 -5.36 35.73 -24.60
C GLY A 144 -5.69 35.12 -23.23
N LEU A 145 -6.40 33.99 -23.17
CA LEU A 145 -6.34 33.09 -22.01
C LEU A 145 -6.29 31.62 -22.44
N ARG A 146 -5.08 31.10 -22.67
CA ARG A 146 -4.83 29.66 -22.85
C ARG A 146 -4.65 29.01 -21.48
N LEU A 147 -5.66 28.26 -21.02
CA LEU A 147 -5.51 27.32 -19.91
C LEU A 147 -4.54 26.21 -20.31
N LYS A 148 -3.30 26.23 -19.81
CA LYS A 148 -2.40 25.07 -19.83
C LYS A 148 -2.74 24.16 -18.64
N ILE A 149 -3.62 23.19 -18.87
CA ILE A 149 -3.85 22.09 -17.93
C ILE A 149 -2.63 21.16 -18.00
N PHE A 150 -1.76 21.19 -16.99
CA PHE A 150 -0.74 20.16 -16.81
C PHE A 150 -1.42 18.87 -16.35
N LYS A 151 -1.67 17.96 -17.30
CA LYS A 151 -2.03 16.57 -16.99
C LYS A 151 -0.86 15.93 -16.24
N LYS A 152 -1.03 15.72 -14.93
CA LYS A 152 -0.24 14.74 -14.16
C LYS A 152 -0.31 13.43 -14.96
N ARG A 153 0.84 12.85 -15.35
CA ARG A 153 0.89 11.55 -16.05
C ARG A 153 0.25 10.50 -15.14
N SER A 154 -1.06 10.30 -15.28
CA SER A 154 -1.71 9.10 -14.79
C SER A 154 -0.99 7.93 -15.45
N LEU A 155 -0.68 6.88 -14.70
CA LEU A 155 -0.47 5.54 -15.27
C LEU A 155 -1.45 5.39 -16.44
N SER A 156 -0.93 5.13 -17.63
CA SER A 156 -1.78 5.08 -18.82
C SER A 156 -2.94 4.13 -18.54
N SER A 157 -4.11 4.40 -19.12
CA SER A 157 -5.26 3.49 -19.04
C SER A 157 -4.84 2.05 -19.30
N PHE A 158 -3.86 1.87 -20.20
CA PHE A 158 -3.15 0.63 -20.50
C PHE A 158 -2.47 -0.05 -19.28
N THR A 159 -1.66 0.66 -18.48
CA THR A 159 -0.97 0.06 -17.32
C THR A 159 -1.94 -0.33 -16.20
N ARG A 160 -2.97 0.48 -15.93
CA ARG A 160 -4.02 0.11 -14.95
C ARG A 160 -4.84 -1.10 -15.42
N ARG A 161 -5.11 -1.17 -16.72
CA ARG A 161 -5.87 -2.27 -17.33
C ARG A 161 -5.11 -3.60 -17.24
N ARG A 162 -3.80 -3.61 -17.52
CA ARG A 162 -2.93 -4.80 -17.35
C ARG A 162 -2.91 -5.32 -15.91
N ILE A 163 -2.79 -4.43 -14.92
CA ILE A 163 -2.79 -4.83 -13.51
C ILE A 163 -4.15 -5.45 -13.12
N ASN A 164 -5.27 -4.88 -13.60
CA ASN A 164 -6.60 -5.38 -13.29
C ASN A 164 -6.94 -6.70 -14.00
N LEU A 165 -6.49 -6.90 -15.25
CA LEU A 165 -6.68 -8.15 -15.98
C LEU A 165 -5.83 -9.29 -15.38
N LEU A 166 -4.59 -9.01 -14.98
CA LEU A 166 -3.76 -9.97 -14.25
C LEU A 166 -4.39 -10.36 -12.91
N ARG A 167 -4.93 -9.38 -12.15
CA ARG A 167 -5.68 -9.64 -10.91
C ARG A 167 -6.94 -10.46 -11.17
N LYS A 168 -7.63 -10.23 -12.29
CA LYS A 168 -8.82 -11.00 -12.69
C LYS A 168 -8.46 -12.45 -13.04
N HIS A 169 -7.38 -12.66 -13.80
CA HIS A 169 -6.90 -14.01 -14.14
C HIS A 169 -6.40 -14.81 -12.93
N LEU A 170 -5.71 -14.16 -11.99
CA LEU A 170 -5.36 -14.76 -10.69
C LEU A 170 -6.60 -15.24 -9.92
N ASN A 171 -7.77 -14.68 -10.21
CA ASN A 171 -9.03 -14.99 -9.55
C ASN A 171 -10.00 -15.83 -10.40
N SER A 172 -9.71 -16.17 -11.67
CA SER A 172 -10.75 -16.69 -12.58
C SER A 172 -10.38 -17.77 -13.60
N SER A 173 -9.23 -18.46 -13.53
CA SER A 173 -8.82 -19.32 -14.66
C SER A 173 -9.11 -20.83 -14.50
N ASP A 174 -10.05 -21.30 -15.33
CA ASP A 174 -10.30 -22.68 -15.79
C ASP A 174 -9.45 -23.01 -17.03
N ARG A 175 -8.67 -24.11 -16.98
CA ARG A 175 -8.36 -25.09 -18.06
C ARG A 175 -7.08 -25.89 -17.76
N VAL A 176 -7.07 -27.16 -18.16
CA VAL A 176 -6.07 -28.20 -17.84
C VAL A 176 -5.14 -28.46 -19.03
N PHE A 177 -3.83 -28.51 -18.80
CA PHE A 177 -2.86 -29.14 -19.73
C PHE A 177 -1.76 -29.91 -18.98
N ARG A 178 -1.35 -31.05 -19.55
CA ARG A 178 -0.23 -31.89 -19.10
C ARG A 178 1.03 -31.53 -19.87
N ALA A 179 2.18 -31.49 -19.20
CA ALA A 179 3.49 -31.41 -19.84
C ALA A 179 4.42 -32.51 -19.29
N THR A 180 5.27 -33.02 -20.18
CA THR A 180 6.23 -34.12 -20.01
C THR A 180 7.65 -33.62 -19.79
N ASP A 181 8.43 -34.41 -19.05
CA ASP A 181 9.69 -34.04 -18.40
C ASP A 181 10.93 -34.04 -19.30
N GLY A 182 11.83 -33.07 -19.07
CA GLY A 182 13.21 -33.03 -19.60
C GLY A 182 14.18 -32.63 -18.48
N SER A 183 15.05 -33.57 -18.10
CA SER A 183 15.88 -33.54 -16.88
C SER A 183 17.21 -32.78 -17.06
N LEU A 184 17.46 -31.79 -16.20
CA LEU A 184 18.79 -31.23 -15.91
C LEU A 184 19.07 -31.43 -14.41
N LYS A 185 20.16 -32.15 -14.10
CA LYS A 185 20.53 -32.56 -12.73
C LYS A 185 21.08 -31.39 -11.92
N SER A 186 20.23 -30.72 -11.15
CA SER A 186 20.66 -29.85 -10.05
C SER A 186 21.16 -30.69 -8.88
N SER A 187 22.32 -30.36 -8.34
CA SER A 187 22.98 -31.07 -7.24
C SER A 187 22.07 -31.24 -6.02
N ASN A 188 22.06 -32.46 -5.48
CA ASN A 188 21.30 -32.88 -4.31
C ASN A 188 21.57 -31.99 -3.08
N TYR A 189 20.73 -30.98 -2.84
CA TYR A 189 20.54 -30.45 -1.49
C TYR A 189 19.87 -31.55 -0.67
N LYS A 190 20.66 -32.31 0.08
CA LYS A 190 20.15 -33.27 1.07
C LYS A 190 19.27 -32.49 2.04
N SER A 191 18.00 -32.89 2.14
CA SER A 191 17.07 -32.46 3.19
C SER A 191 17.69 -32.71 4.55
N CYS A 192 18.31 -31.69 5.13
CA CYS A 192 18.85 -31.74 6.48
C CYS A 192 17.67 -31.80 7.45
N ASN A 193 17.50 -32.91 8.18
CA ASN A 193 16.55 -33.05 9.30
C ASN A 193 16.96 -32.21 10.53
N SER A 194 17.82 -31.21 10.37
CA SER A 194 18.14 -30.27 11.45
C SER A 194 16.87 -29.51 11.84
N PRO A 195 16.69 -29.17 13.13
CA PRO A 195 15.63 -28.27 13.57
C PRO A 195 15.67 -27.06 12.66
N ALA A 196 14.52 -26.76 12.05
CA ALA A 196 14.44 -25.89 10.90
C ALA A 196 14.79 -24.44 11.28
N SER A 197 16.08 -24.15 11.35
CA SER A 197 16.61 -22.81 11.50
C SER A 197 16.37 -22.04 10.20
N GLY A 198 16.29 -20.72 10.34
CA GLY A 198 16.15 -19.77 9.24
C GLY A 198 14.81 -19.07 9.18
N TYR A 199 14.78 -18.06 8.33
CA TYR A 199 13.63 -17.19 8.17
C TYR A 199 12.55 -17.87 7.34
N ARG A 200 11.28 -17.61 7.67
CA ARG A 200 10.13 -18.10 6.92
C ARG A 200 9.26 -16.93 6.55
N LEU A 201 8.85 -16.89 5.29
CA LEU A 201 7.90 -15.91 4.80
C LEU A 201 6.50 -16.33 5.21
N ILE A 202 5.83 -15.51 6.02
CA ILE A 202 4.45 -15.72 6.44
C ILE A 202 3.62 -14.53 5.95
N ALA A 203 2.54 -14.79 5.22
CA ALA A 203 1.60 -13.74 4.86
C ALA A 203 0.99 -13.14 6.13
N ILE A 204 0.97 -11.80 6.24
CA ILE A 204 0.51 -11.11 7.46
C ILE A 204 -0.92 -11.53 7.84
N GLN A 205 -1.80 -11.70 6.85
CA GLN A 205 -3.17 -12.18 7.10
C GLN A 205 -3.19 -13.59 7.68
N LYS A 206 -2.27 -14.47 7.23
CA LYS A 206 -2.11 -15.82 7.77
C LYS A 206 -1.52 -15.78 9.18
N LEU A 207 -0.56 -14.90 9.45
CA LEU A 207 -0.02 -14.73 10.81
C LEU A 207 -1.12 -14.34 11.81
N GLN A 208 -1.98 -13.38 11.44
CA GLN A 208 -3.12 -12.98 12.28
C GLN A 208 -4.10 -14.13 12.50
N GLN A 209 -4.44 -14.87 11.44
CA GLN A 209 -5.30 -16.05 11.54
C GLN A 209 -4.70 -17.11 12.48
N HIS A 210 -3.41 -17.43 12.30
CA HIS A 210 -2.71 -18.43 13.11
C HIS A 210 -2.63 -18.00 14.58
N TYR A 211 -2.35 -16.72 14.84
CA TYR A 211 -2.38 -16.17 16.19
C TYR A 211 -3.75 -16.30 16.83
N HIS A 212 -4.83 -15.97 16.11
CA HIS A 212 -6.20 -16.10 16.59
C HIS A 212 -6.56 -17.56 16.92
N ASP A 213 -6.22 -18.50 16.04
CA ASP A 213 -6.48 -19.93 16.24
C ASP A 213 -5.72 -20.48 17.45
N ILE A 214 -4.46 -20.08 17.62
CA ILE A 214 -3.64 -20.42 18.79
C ILE A 214 -4.23 -19.82 20.06
N ALA A 215 -4.54 -18.52 20.06
CA ALA A 215 -5.07 -17.81 21.22
C ALA A 215 -6.40 -18.41 21.68
N ASN A 216 -7.32 -18.67 20.74
CA ASN A 216 -8.58 -19.33 21.02
C ASN A 216 -8.35 -20.71 21.65
N HIS A 217 -7.46 -21.53 21.07
CA HIS A 217 -7.16 -22.85 21.62
C HIS A 217 -6.63 -22.76 23.05
N VAL A 218 -5.69 -21.85 23.33
CA VAL A 218 -5.11 -21.64 24.66
C VAL A 218 -6.16 -21.20 25.68
N VAL A 219 -7.08 -20.30 25.32
CA VAL A 219 -8.15 -19.83 26.21
C VAL A 219 -9.05 -20.98 26.63
N PHE A 220 -9.39 -21.90 25.72
CA PHE A 220 -10.30 -23.02 26.01
C PHE A 220 -9.59 -24.28 26.53
N CYS A 221 -8.26 -24.33 26.54
CA CYS A 221 -7.51 -25.48 27.04
C CYS A 221 -7.08 -25.26 28.50
N ASP A 222 -7.79 -25.87 29.45
CA ASP A 222 -7.48 -25.73 30.88
C ASP A 222 -6.03 -26.13 31.22
N LYS A 223 -5.53 -27.22 30.61
CA LYS A 223 -4.13 -27.65 30.79
C LYS A 223 -3.12 -26.62 30.26
N ALA A 224 -3.42 -25.94 29.16
CA ALA A 224 -2.55 -24.89 28.63
C ALA A 224 -2.57 -23.65 29.55
N ARG A 225 -3.75 -23.31 30.08
CA ARG A 225 -3.93 -22.23 31.05
C ARG A 225 -3.12 -22.47 32.33
N ASP A 226 -3.14 -23.69 32.85
CA ASP A 226 -2.34 -24.07 34.03
C ASP A 226 -0.82 -23.94 33.80
N ILE A 227 -0.35 -24.18 32.58
CA ILE A 227 1.05 -23.99 32.18
C ILE A 227 1.36 -22.49 32.08
N ALA A 228 0.43 -21.70 31.53
CA ALA A 228 0.55 -20.25 31.41
C ALA A 228 0.73 -19.56 32.78
N VAL A 229 -0.10 -19.95 33.77
CA VAL A 229 -0.03 -19.42 35.14
C VAL A 229 1.31 -19.71 35.80
N ARG A 230 1.97 -20.81 35.43
CA ARG A 230 3.31 -21.18 35.91
C ARG A 230 4.45 -20.51 35.13
N GLY A 231 4.14 -19.64 34.16
CA GLY A 231 5.13 -18.99 33.29
C GLY A 231 5.76 -19.94 32.27
N GLY A 232 5.12 -21.07 31.96
CA GLY A 232 5.60 -22.03 30.96
C GLY A 232 5.16 -21.68 29.54
N ASN A 233 5.86 -22.26 28.55
CA ASN A 233 5.49 -22.13 27.15
C ASN A 233 4.23 -22.97 26.84
N MET A 234 3.13 -22.28 26.53
CA MET A 234 1.83 -22.91 26.24
C MET A 234 1.81 -23.65 24.90
N VAL A 235 2.59 -23.15 23.94
CA VAL A 235 2.67 -23.66 22.57
C VAL A 235 4.12 -23.80 22.16
N GLU A 236 4.45 -24.94 21.57
CA GLU A 236 5.78 -25.26 21.06
C GLU A 236 5.70 -25.51 19.56
N ILE A 237 6.59 -24.90 18.76
CA ILE A 237 6.71 -25.21 17.33
C ILE A 237 7.52 -26.51 17.21
N ILE A 238 6.87 -27.59 16.78
CA ILE A 238 7.46 -28.94 16.79
C ILE A 238 8.28 -29.18 15.54
N SER A 239 7.72 -28.83 14.38
CA SER A 239 8.24 -29.30 13.10
C SER A 239 7.71 -28.50 11.92
N GLN A 240 8.42 -28.66 10.80
CA GLN A 240 8.02 -28.22 9.47
C GLN A 240 7.70 -29.47 8.64
N PRO A 241 6.48 -30.03 8.74
CA PRO A 241 6.15 -31.29 8.09
C PRO A 241 6.28 -31.28 6.56
N ALA A 242 6.14 -30.12 5.91
CA ALA A 242 6.23 -30.02 4.47
C ALA A 242 6.76 -28.65 4.01
N ASN A 243 7.63 -28.68 3.00
CA ASN A 243 8.14 -27.51 2.29
C ASN A 243 7.68 -27.59 0.83
N TYR A 244 7.04 -26.53 0.35
CA TYR A 244 6.52 -26.41 -1.01
C TYR A 244 7.18 -25.19 -1.69
N GLY A 245 8.51 -25.14 -1.71
CA GLY A 245 9.26 -23.95 -2.12
C GLY A 245 9.34 -22.93 -0.98
N LEU A 246 8.87 -21.70 -1.21
CA LEU A 246 8.85 -20.63 -0.21
C LEU A 246 7.73 -20.79 0.82
N ALA A 247 6.68 -21.52 0.46
CA ALA A 247 5.63 -21.87 1.39
C ALA A 247 6.02 -23.08 2.23
N THR A 248 5.75 -22.98 3.53
CA THR A 248 5.98 -24.07 4.49
C THR A 248 4.69 -24.30 5.25
N THR A 249 4.43 -25.55 5.64
CA THR A 249 3.44 -25.85 6.66
C THR A 249 4.16 -25.93 8.01
N LEU A 250 3.81 -25.04 8.94
CA LEU A 250 4.32 -25.05 10.31
C LEU A 250 3.40 -25.88 11.19
N GLN A 251 3.96 -26.69 12.09
CA GLN A 251 3.18 -27.43 13.07
C GLN A 251 3.55 -27.01 14.49
N ALA A 252 2.55 -26.59 15.26
CA ALA A 252 2.69 -26.31 16.67
C ALA A 252 2.00 -27.39 17.52
N ARG A 253 2.47 -27.60 18.74
CA ARG A 253 1.82 -28.40 19.77
C ARG A 253 1.36 -27.51 20.89
N CYS A 254 0.15 -27.76 21.38
CA CYS A 254 -0.22 -27.30 22.72
C CYS A 254 0.50 -28.16 23.77
N SER A 255 1.25 -27.54 24.67
CA SER A 255 1.98 -28.23 25.74
C SER A 255 1.04 -28.91 26.74
N GLY A 256 -0.18 -28.39 26.90
CA GLY A 256 -1.18 -28.90 27.84
C GLY A 256 -1.90 -30.15 27.35
N CYS A 257 -2.62 -30.05 26.23
CA CYS A 257 -3.44 -31.14 25.69
C CYS A 257 -2.74 -31.98 24.61
N GLN A 258 -1.52 -31.61 24.20
CA GLN A 258 -0.74 -32.25 23.14
C GLN A 258 -1.39 -32.19 21.74
N GLN A 259 -2.47 -31.41 21.56
CA GLN A 259 -3.09 -31.20 20.26
C GLN A 259 -2.11 -30.51 19.32
N LYS A 260 -2.05 -31.00 18.09
CA LYS A 260 -1.24 -30.43 17.01
C LYS A 260 -2.09 -29.44 16.20
N LEU A 261 -1.56 -28.24 16.00
CA LEU A 261 -2.13 -27.20 15.16
C LEU A 261 -1.23 -27.04 13.93
N SER A 262 -1.82 -26.99 12.73
CA SER A 262 -1.09 -26.94 11.46
C SER A 262 -1.43 -25.65 10.73
N PHE A 263 -0.40 -24.96 10.26
CA PHE A 263 -0.51 -23.60 9.73
C PHE A 263 0.28 -23.47 8.43
N ASP A 264 -0.41 -23.17 7.33
CA ASP A 264 0.25 -22.84 6.07
C ASP A 264 0.75 -21.39 6.09
N THR A 265 2.00 -21.13 5.71
CA THR A 265 2.57 -19.77 5.75
C THR A 265 2.02 -18.84 4.65
N SER A 266 1.44 -19.40 3.60
CA SER A 266 0.83 -18.67 2.49
C SER A 266 -0.50 -19.31 2.11
N SER A 267 -1.40 -18.51 1.51
CA SER A 267 -2.60 -19.05 0.87
C SER A 267 -2.24 -19.88 -0.36
N ARG A 268 -3.02 -20.92 -0.61
CA ARG A 268 -2.99 -21.68 -1.86
C ARG A 268 -3.84 -20.93 -2.89
N LEU A 269 -3.37 -20.89 -4.13
CA LEU A 269 -4.18 -20.42 -5.23
C LEU A 269 -5.08 -21.56 -5.68
N GLU A 270 -6.39 -21.33 -5.66
CA GLU A 270 -7.39 -22.27 -6.17
C GLU A 270 -7.48 -22.11 -7.69
N THR A 271 -6.38 -22.43 -8.38
CA THR A 271 -6.36 -22.55 -9.83
C THR A 271 -6.55 -24.00 -10.22
N ASN A 272 -7.42 -24.26 -11.19
CA ASN A 272 -7.95 -25.58 -11.53
C ASN A 272 -6.90 -26.65 -11.93
N ALA A 273 -5.65 -26.24 -12.22
CA ALA A 273 -4.59 -27.14 -12.66
C ALA A 273 -3.42 -27.25 -11.67
N SER A 274 -3.23 -26.28 -10.78
CA SER A 274 -2.02 -26.19 -9.96
C SER A 274 -2.31 -25.75 -8.53
N ARG A 275 -1.81 -26.53 -7.56
CA ARG A 275 -1.89 -26.24 -6.12
C ARG A 275 -0.68 -25.42 -5.69
N HIS A 276 -0.41 -24.31 -6.38
CA HIS A 276 0.70 -23.44 -6.00
C HIS A 276 0.32 -22.54 -4.84
N PHE A 277 1.30 -22.21 -4.01
CA PHE A 277 1.15 -21.17 -3.01
C PHE A 277 1.37 -19.79 -3.65
N ASP A 278 0.57 -18.81 -3.25
CA ASP A 278 0.64 -17.42 -3.75
C ASP A 278 2.06 -16.84 -3.65
N VAL A 279 2.74 -17.08 -2.53
CA VAL A 279 4.14 -16.64 -2.32
C VAL A 279 5.11 -17.15 -3.40
N ASN A 280 4.93 -18.39 -3.88
CA ASN A 280 5.80 -18.93 -4.92
C ASN A 280 5.54 -18.25 -6.26
N VAL A 281 4.26 -18.08 -6.63
CA VAL A 281 3.88 -17.43 -7.89
C VAL A 281 4.40 -16.00 -7.93
N ARG A 282 4.27 -15.25 -6.83
CA ARG A 282 4.80 -13.89 -6.73
C ARG A 282 6.32 -13.83 -6.82
N ALA A 283 7.03 -14.76 -6.19
CA ALA A 283 8.49 -14.81 -6.25
C ALA A 283 8.99 -15.12 -7.67
N VAL A 284 8.38 -16.11 -8.35
CA VAL A 284 8.72 -16.43 -9.75
C VAL A 284 8.38 -15.26 -10.67
N TRP A 285 7.19 -14.66 -10.52
CA TRP A 285 6.81 -13.48 -11.30
C TRP A 285 7.78 -12.31 -11.09
N GLY A 286 8.18 -12.03 -9.85
CA GLY A 286 9.16 -10.98 -9.53
C GLY A 286 10.54 -11.25 -10.14
N ALA A 287 10.98 -12.51 -10.14
CA ALA A 287 12.21 -12.92 -10.81
C ALA A 287 12.11 -12.68 -12.34
N LEU A 288 11.04 -13.16 -12.99
CA LEU A 288 10.82 -12.97 -14.42
C LEU A 288 10.72 -11.48 -14.81
N ALA A 289 9.98 -10.69 -14.04
CA ALA A 289 9.80 -9.26 -14.29
C ALA A 289 11.11 -8.46 -14.15
N SER A 290 12.08 -8.95 -13.37
CA SER A 290 13.41 -8.36 -13.21
C SER A 290 14.46 -8.95 -14.14
N GLY A 291 14.09 -9.88 -15.04
CA GLY A 291 15.03 -10.56 -15.93
C GLY A 291 15.92 -11.58 -15.23
N ASN A 292 15.54 -12.02 -14.03
CA ASN A 292 16.27 -12.98 -13.22
C ASN A 292 15.71 -14.40 -13.39
N GLY A 293 16.62 -15.38 -13.44
CA GLY A 293 16.26 -16.79 -13.40
C GLY A 293 16.25 -17.37 -11.98
N LEU A 294 15.99 -18.67 -11.88
CA LEU A 294 15.97 -19.39 -10.61
C LEU A 294 17.27 -19.25 -9.81
N ALA A 295 18.43 -19.28 -10.48
CA ALA A 295 19.73 -19.23 -9.81
C ALA A 295 19.86 -17.97 -8.93
N HIS A 296 19.55 -16.79 -9.49
CA HIS A 296 19.56 -15.53 -8.75
C HIS A 296 18.49 -15.50 -7.65
N LEU A 297 17.29 -16.02 -7.92
CA LEU A 297 16.24 -16.10 -6.90
C LEU A 297 16.70 -16.94 -5.70
N ASN A 298 17.28 -18.11 -5.94
CA ASN A 298 17.78 -18.99 -4.87
C ASN A 298 18.99 -18.41 -4.14
N GLU A 299 19.86 -17.66 -4.82
CA GLU A 299 20.96 -16.94 -4.18
C GLU A 299 20.43 -15.90 -3.18
N VAL A 300 19.48 -15.06 -3.61
CA VAL A 300 18.83 -14.07 -2.73
C VAL A 300 18.16 -14.77 -1.53
N LEU A 301 17.41 -15.85 -1.78
CA LEU A 301 16.75 -16.60 -0.70
C LEU A 301 17.75 -17.23 0.27
N ALA A 302 18.86 -17.76 -0.23
CA ALA A 302 19.92 -18.31 0.59
C ALA A 302 20.60 -17.24 1.45
N THR A 303 20.82 -16.03 0.92
CA THR A 303 21.35 -14.91 1.72
C THR A 303 20.43 -14.48 2.86
N LEU A 304 19.12 -14.70 2.71
CA LEU A 304 18.11 -14.44 3.73
C LEU A 304 17.84 -15.65 4.63
N ASP A 305 18.65 -16.71 4.55
CA ASP A 305 18.43 -18.00 5.23
C ASP A 305 16.98 -18.49 5.10
N SER A 306 16.40 -18.28 3.91
CA SER A 306 15.04 -18.64 3.56
C SER A 306 15.03 -19.89 2.67
N PRO A 307 13.97 -20.72 2.70
CA PRO A 307 13.88 -21.90 1.85
C PRO A 307 14.09 -21.57 0.37
N THR A 308 14.85 -22.40 -0.34
CA THR A 308 15.03 -22.26 -1.79
C THR A 308 13.92 -22.97 -2.57
N MET A 309 13.72 -22.58 -3.83
CA MET A 309 12.77 -23.23 -4.73
C MET A 309 13.47 -24.25 -5.63
N SER A 310 12.79 -25.36 -5.93
CA SER A 310 13.30 -26.35 -6.89
C SER A 310 13.13 -25.89 -8.35
N GLN A 311 13.99 -26.37 -9.25
CA GLN A 311 13.89 -26.07 -10.69
C GLN A 311 12.53 -26.47 -11.27
N ASN A 312 12.03 -27.66 -10.91
CA ASN A 312 10.75 -28.14 -11.40
C ASN A 312 9.60 -27.22 -10.95
N THR A 313 9.58 -26.81 -9.68
CA THR A 313 8.58 -25.86 -9.17
C THR A 313 8.65 -24.52 -9.89
N PHE A 314 9.86 -23.97 -10.06
CA PHE A 314 10.06 -22.69 -10.73
C PHE A 314 9.58 -22.74 -12.18
N THR A 315 10.06 -23.70 -12.97
CA THR A 315 9.70 -23.84 -14.39
C THR A 315 8.21 -24.13 -14.59
N THR A 316 7.58 -24.87 -13.68
CA THR A 316 6.12 -25.10 -13.75
C THR A 316 5.35 -23.79 -13.60
N ILE A 317 5.69 -22.99 -12.59
CA ILE A 317 5.06 -21.69 -12.33
C ILE A 317 5.39 -20.69 -13.46
N GLU A 318 6.63 -20.68 -13.95
CA GLU A 318 7.07 -19.85 -15.08
C GLU A 318 6.25 -20.13 -16.34
N ASN A 319 6.02 -21.41 -16.67
CA ASN A 319 5.20 -21.81 -17.81
C ASN A 319 3.73 -21.36 -17.64
N GLU A 320 3.18 -21.46 -16.43
CA GLU A 320 1.82 -20.98 -16.12
C GLU A 320 1.71 -19.47 -16.29
N ILE A 321 2.66 -18.71 -15.72
CA ILE A 321 2.72 -17.25 -15.89
C ILE A 321 2.86 -16.90 -17.37
N SER A 322 3.73 -17.58 -18.11
CA SER A 322 3.92 -17.36 -19.54
C SER A 322 2.64 -17.59 -20.33
N GLN A 323 1.83 -18.58 -19.95
CA GLN A 323 0.53 -18.82 -20.56
C GLN A 323 -0.45 -17.68 -20.25
N TRP A 324 -0.52 -17.21 -19.00
CA TRP A 324 -1.37 -16.06 -18.64
C TRP A 324 -1.04 -14.81 -19.46
N TRP A 325 0.26 -14.57 -19.72
CA TRP A 325 0.69 -13.46 -20.56
C TRP A 325 0.29 -13.64 -22.02
N LYS A 326 0.40 -14.84 -22.57
CA LYS A 326 -0.06 -15.15 -23.93
C LYS A 326 -1.56 -14.92 -24.08
N ASP A 327 -2.35 -15.42 -23.14
CA ASP A 327 -3.80 -15.29 -23.15
C ASP A 327 -4.21 -13.81 -23.09
N LEU A 328 -3.58 -13.03 -22.21
CA LEU A 328 -3.82 -11.59 -22.07
C LEU A 328 -3.44 -10.81 -23.33
N LEU A 329 -2.30 -11.13 -23.95
CA LEU A 329 -1.89 -10.49 -25.20
C LEU A 329 -2.85 -10.81 -26.34
N GLN A 330 -3.35 -12.05 -26.41
CA GLN A 330 -4.32 -12.45 -27.42
C GLN A 330 -5.66 -11.73 -27.24
N GLU A 331 -6.11 -11.51 -26.00
CA GLU A 331 -7.29 -10.69 -25.71
C GLU A 331 -7.08 -9.24 -26.16
N ASP A 332 -5.94 -8.64 -25.79
CA ASP A 332 -5.58 -7.27 -26.17
C ASP A 332 -5.55 -7.10 -27.71
N PHE A 333 -4.94 -8.04 -28.45
CA PHE A 333 -4.93 -8.02 -29.91
C PHE A 333 -6.32 -8.16 -30.51
N SER A 334 -7.13 -9.07 -29.99
CA SER A 334 -8.50 -9.29 -30.46
C SER A 334 -9.35 -8.03 -30.28
N GLN A 335 -9.17 -7.33 -29.16
CA GLN A 335 -9.86 -6.07 -28.90
C GLN A 335 -9.38 -4.95 -29.82
N ALA A 336 -8.07 -4.79 -30.02
CA ALA A 336 -7.53 -3.77 -30.92
C ALA A 336 -8.09 -3.93 -32.35
N ILE A 337 -8.14 -5.17 -32.85
CA ILE A 337 -8.75 -5.49 -34.15
C ILE A 337 -10.23 -5.10 -34.21
N ALA A 338 -10.97 -5.27 -33.11
CA ALA A 338 -12.38 -4.90 -33.04
C ALA A 338 -12.60 -3.37 -32.98
N GLU A 339 -11.65 -2.63 -32.41
CA GLU A 339 -11.66 -1.16 -32.36
C GLU A 339 -11.30 -0.55 -33.71
N GLU A 340 -10.36 -1.14 -34.46
CA GLU A 340 -9.98 -0.67 -35.81
C GLU A 340 -11.06 -0.86 -36.88
N LYS A 341 -12.02 -1.77 -36.65
CA LYS A 341 -13.14 -2.02 -37.58
C LYS A 341 -14.32 -1.05 -37.41
N LYS A 342 -14.32 -0.21 -36.37
CA LYS A 342 -15.40 0.76 -36.07
C LYS A 342 -15.13 2.11 -36.72
#